data_AF-A0A2A2F927-F1
#
_entry.id   AF-A0A2A2F927-F1
#
_cell.length_a   1.000
_cell.length_b   1.000
_cell.length_c   1.000
_cell.angle_alpha   90.00
_cell.angle_beta   90.00
_cell.angle_gamma   90.00
#
_symmetry.space_group_name_H-M   'P 1'
#
loop_
_entity.id
_entity.type
_entity.pdbx_description
1 polymer ?
#
loop_
_entity_poly.entity_id
_entity_poly.type
_entity_poly.pdbx_seq_one_letter_code
_entity_poly.pdbx_strand_id
1 'polypeptide(L)'
;MANSGFAAIRRQYGFRSIGIGNWVTAEEQQRAAGRFAAALEDLKAILGGPESLISLRGSLSLEYGIGGQRGVSAHYTPAKRSLSLAKNAGAGSLAHEWFHALDHYLAAHAFRSAPTDCFASAAWLKELPPVEHPLNSLLFQCFRRILVSEDGQEPSALFQASARMDRKLGAHYYSRPEEMGARAFEAFVQDAPVSSPFLVRGTRQSDEARAGLYPQGPQRQTINQAFHAYFTRLGNALLRESGNATA
;
A
#
# COMPACT_ATOMS: atom_id res chain seq x y z
N MET A 1 -27.55 -11.68 15.77
CA MET A 1 -26.10 -11.68 16.07
C MET A 1 -25.36 -11.23 14.83
N ALA A 2 -24.77 -10.04 14.84
CA ALA A 2 -24.05 -9.55 13.67
C ALA A 2 -22.93 -10.53 13.31
N ASN A 3 -22.93 -10.94 12.05
CA ASN A 3 -21.98 -11.85 11.43
C ASN A 3 -20.58 -11.22 11.58
N SER A 4 -19.82 -11.57 12.63
CA SER A 4 -18.53 -10.95 12.97
C SER A 4 -17.38 -11.93 12.71
N GLY A 5 -16.20 -11.40 12.38
CA GLY A 5 -15.02 -12.20 12.03
C GLY A 5 -14.57 -12.05 10.57
N PHE A 6 -13.53 -12.79 10.18
CA PHE A 6 -12.93 -12.70 8.85
C PHE A 6 -13.90 -13.02 7.69
N ALA A 7 -14.87 -13.91 7.89
CA ALA A 7 -15.90 -14.17 6.88
C ALA A 7 -16.75 -12.92 6.57
N ALA A 8 -16.98 -12.06 7.56
CA ALA A 8 -17.71 -10.81 7.38
C ALA A 8 -16.89 -9.78 6.64
N ILE A 9 -15.61 -9.63 7.01
CA ILE A 9 -14.65 -8.77 6.31
C ILE A 9 -14.57 -9.17 4.83
N ARG A 10 -14.45 -10.48 4.53
CA ARG A 10 -14.40 -10.98 3.16
C ARG A 10 -15.63 -10.54 2.36
N ARG A 11 -16.83 -10.69 2.92
CA ARG A 11 -18.08 -10.32 2.23
C ARG A 11 -18.23 -8.82 2.06
N GLN A 12 -17.94 -8.04 3.09
CA GLN A 12 -18.06 -6.58 3.06
C GLN A 12 -17.13 -6.01 1.99
N TYR A 13 -15.83 -6.31 2.08
CA TYR A 13 -14.84 -5.72 1.18
C TYR A 13 -14.70 -6.45 -0.17
N GLY A 14 -15.27 -7.65 -0.30
CA GLY A 14 -15.18 -8.44 -1.52
C GLY A 14 -13.78 -9.03 -1.78
N PHE A 15 -12.97 -9.31 -0.76
CA PHE A 15 -11.69 -10.01 -0.94
C PHE A 15 -11.89 -11.37 -1.62
N ARG A 16 -11.00 -11.76 -2.54
CA ARG A 16 -11.06 -13.07 -3.23
C ARG A 16 -11.08 -14.22 -2.24
N SER A 17 -10.22 -14.15 -1.23
CA SER A 17 -10.13 -15.12 -0.16
C SER A 17 -9.53 -14.52 1.10
N ILE A 18 -9.88 -15.09 2.25
CA ILE A 18 -9.20 -14.86 3.52
C ILE A 18 -8.84 -16.23 4.10
N GLY A 19 -7.55 -16.54 4.15
CA GLY A 19 -7.00 -17.75 4.78
C GLY A 19 -6.61 -17.49 6.23
N ILE A 20 -6.84 -18.47 7.10
CA ILE A 20 -6.44 -18.41 8.50
C ILE A 20 -5.60 -19.65 8.83
N GLY A 21 -4.49 -19.47 9.53
CA GLY A 21 -3.63 -20.58 9.95
C GLY A 21 -4.31 -21.50 10.98
N ASN A 22 -4.05 -22.80 10.86
CA ASN A 22 -4.66 -23.83 11.72
C ASN A 22 -4.35 -23.68 13.22
N TRP A 23 -3.28 -22.96 13.57
CA TRP A 23 -2.83 -22.72 14.95
C TRP A 23 -3.36 -21.41 15.55
N VAL A 24 -4.30 -20.73 14.87
CA VAL A 24 -4.96 -19.52 15.38
C VAL A 24 -6.26 -19.92 16.07
N THR A 25 -6.36 -19.69 17.38
CA THR A 25 -7.55 -20.04 18.15
C THR A 25 -8.75 -19.17 17.77
N ALA A 26 -9.98 -19.63 18.03
CA ALA A 26 -11.18 -18.85 17.71
C ALA A 26 -11.19 -17.45 18.36
N GLU A 27 -10.73 -17.34 19.60
CA GLU A 27 -10.61 -16.06 20.30
C GLU A 27 -9.57 -15.13 19.65
N GLU A 28 -8.42 -15.68 19.24
CA GLU A 28 -7.40 -14.94 18.50
C GLU A 28 -7.93 -14.45 17.15
N GLN A 29 -8.66 -15.30 16.43
CA GLN A 29 -9.29 -14.95 15.16
C GLN A 29 -10.25 -13.77 15.35
N GLN A 30 -11.10 -13.79 16.38
CA GLN A 30 -12.06 -12.72 16.62
C GLN A 30 -11.37 -11.39 16.95
N ARG A 31 -10.35 -11.40 17.82
CA ARG A 31 -9.57 -10.19 18.15
C ARG A 31 -8.77 -9.66 16.96
N ALA A 32 -8.23 -10.54 16.13
CA ALA A 32 -7.52 -10.17 14.92
C ALA A 32 -8.48 -9.56 13.89
N ALA A 33 -9.63 -10.19 13.66
CA ALA A 33 -10.66 -9.69 12.76
C ALA A 33 -11.17 -8.31 13.19
N GLY A 34 -11.39 -8.06 14.48
CA GLY A 34 -11.81 -6.74 14.97
C GLY A 34 -10.80 -5.64 14.67
N ARG A 35 -9.51 -5.88 14.94
CA ARG A 35 -8.43 -4.92 14.63
C ARG A 35 -8.26 -4.70 13.14
N PHE A 36 -8.37 -5.77 12.37
CA PHE A 36 -8.24 -5.71 10.92
C PHE A 36 -9.42 -4.96 10.28
N ALA A 37 -10.65 -5.23 10.71
CA ALA A 37 -11.84 -4.50 10.26
C ALA A 37 -11.69 -2.98 10.53
N ALA A 38 -11.28 -2.59 11.74
CA ALA A 38 -11.04 -1.18 12.07
C ALA A 38 -9.97 -0.56 11.16
N ALA A 39 -8.85 -1.26 10.94
CA ALA A 39 -7.79 -0.76 10.06
C ALA A 39 -8.24 -0.61 8.59
N LEU A 40 -9.07 -1.53 8.08
CA LEU A 40 -9.62 -1.41 6.74
C LEU A 40 -10.62 -0.25 6.62
N GLU A 41 -11.42 0.01 7.65
CA GLU A 41 -12.31 1.17 7.69
C GLU A 41 -11.51 2.47 7.70
N ASP A 42 -10.45 2.54 8.53
CA ASP A 42 -9.54 3.69 8.55
C ASP A 42 -8.89 3.91 7.18
N LEU A 43 -8.40 2.84 6.54
CA LEU A 43 -7.80 2.94 5.21
C LEU A 43 -8.82 3.41 4.18
N LYS A 44 -10.04 2.88 4.20
CA LYS A 44 -11.14 3.31 3.32
C LYS A 44 -11.44 4.80 3.50
N ALA A 45 -11.51 5.27 4.75
CA ALA A 45 -11.72 6.68 5.06
C ALA A 45 -10.58 7.57 4.54
N ILE A 46 -9.33 7.15 4.71
CA ILE A 46 -8.15 7.87 4.23
C ILE A 46 -8.12 7.97 2.69
N LEU A 47 -8.47 6.88 2.00
CA LEU A 47 -8.46 6.82 0.54
C LEU A 47 -9.70 7.47 -0.10
N GLY A 48 -10.78 7.68 0.65
CA GLY A 48 -12.02 8.29 0.15
C GLY A 48 -12.71 7.50 -0.96
N GLY A 49 -12.62 6.17 -0.92
CA GLY A 49 -13.15 5.25 -1.95
C GLY A 49 -14.12 4.20 -1.41
N PRO A 50 -14.73 3.39 -2.30
CA PRO A 50 -15.62 2.30 -1.89
C PRO A 50 -14.84 1.12 -1.30
N GLU A 51 -15.56 0.17 -0.70
CA GLU A 51 -14.98 -1.05 -0.12
C GLU A 51 -14.23 -1.90 -1.16
N SER A 52 -14.68 -1.88 -2.42
CA SER A 52 -14.02 -2.55 -3.53
C SER A 52 -12.64 -1.97 -3.87
N LEU A 53 -12.32 -0.73 -3.48
CA LEU A 53 -10.95 -0.20 -3.61
C LEU A 53 -9.98 -0.95 -2.71
N ILE A 54 -10.40 -1.27 -1.49
CA ILE A 54 -9.56 -1.92 -0.48
C ILE A 54 -9.15 -3.33 -0.91
N SER A 55 -10.08 -4.07 -1.55
CA SER A 55 -9.82 -5.40 -2.09
C SER A 55 -9.26 -5.39 -3.52
N LEU A 56 -8.95 -4.21 -4.07
CA LEU A 56 -8.50 -4.03 -5.45
C LEU A 56 -9.46 -4.72 -6.44
N ARG A 57 -10.75 -4.41 -6.33
CA ARG A 57 -11.87 -4.97 -7.10
C ARG A 57 -11.96 -6.49 -6.96
N GLY A 58 -11.77 -6.98 -5.73
CA GLY A 58 -11.76 -8.40 -5.40
C GLY A 58 -10.58 -9.18 -5.96
N SER A 59 -9.52 -8.51 -6.43
CA SER A 59 -8.31 -9.16 -6.90
C SER A 59 -7.28 -9.44 -5.80
N LEU A 60 -7.52 -8.98 -4.57
CA LEU A 60 -6.64 -9.18 -3.41
C LEU A 60 -7.15 -10.31 -2.51
N SER A 61 -6.22 -11.13 -2.03
CA SER A 61 -6.43 -12.15 -1.00
C SER A 61 -5.73 -11.74 0.30
N LEU A 62 -6.18 -12.31 1.42
CA LEU A 62 -5.57 -12.11 2.73
C LEU A 62 -5.20 -13.46 3.35
N GLU A 63 -4.09 -13.50 4.07
CA GLU A 63 -3.68 -14.65 4.87
C GLU A 63 -3.33 -14.17 6.28
N TYR A 64 -3.97 -14.73 7.32
CA TYR A 64 -3.66 -14.41 8.71
C TYR A 64 -3.04 -15.61 9.42
N GLY A 65 -1.82 -15.43 9.91
CA GLY A 65 -1.09 -16.47 10.64
C GLY A 65 -0.78 -17.69 9.79
N ILE A 66 -0.50 -17.53 8.49
CA ILE A 66 -0.07 -18.63 7.59
C ILE A 66 1.39 -18.38 7.19
N GLY A 67 2.23 -19.43 7.25
CA GLY A 67 3.59 -19.40 6.68
C GLY A 67 4.57 -18.41 7.32
N GLY A 68 4.34 -17.99 8.57
CA GLY A 68 5.13 -16.95 9.22
C GLY A 68 6.63 -17.28 9.31
N GLN A 69 7.47 -16.32 8.90
CA GLN A 69 8.91 -16.33 9.13
C GLN A 69 9.24 -15.46 10.35
N ARG A 70 10.25 -15.85 11.14
CA ARG A 70 10.71 -15.03 12.28
C ARG A 70 11.16 -13.66 11.76
N GLY A 71 10.61 -12.59 12.32
CA GLY A 71 10.98 -11.20 12.01
C GLY A 71 10.11 -10.51 10.94
N VAL A 72 9.28 -11.24 10.19
CA VAL A 72 8.38 -10.66 9.18
C VAL A 72 7.00 -10.45 9.80
N SER A 73 6.57 -9.19 9.89
CA SER A 73 5.25 -8.84 10.43
C SER A 73 4.15 -8.96 9.38
N ALA A 74 4.41 -8.48 8.17
CA ALA A 74 3.49 -8.56 7.05
C ALA A 74 4.30 -8.72 5.76
N HIS A 75 3.69 -9.28 4.72
CA HIS A 75 4.30 -9.36 3.39
C HIS A 75 3.24 -9.52 2.29
N TYR A 76 3.40 -8.80 1.18
CA TYR A 76 2.66 -9.00 -0.05
C TYR A 76 3.37 -9.98 -0.98
N THR A 77 2.67 -11.01 -1.46
CA THR A 77 3.17 -11.95 -2.47
C THR A 77 2.50 -11.73 -3.83
N PRO A 78 3.21 -11.18 -4.84
CA PRO A 78 2.65 -10.90 -6.17
C PRO A 78 2.02 -12.11 -6.86
N ALA A 79 2.70 -13.27 -6.84
CA ALA A 79 2.25 -14.49 -7.51
C ALA A 79 0.87 -14.98 -7.01
N LYS A 80 0.56 -14.74 -5.73
CA LYS A 80 -0.74 -15.08 -5.12
C LYS A 80 -1.71 -13.89 -5.08
N ARG A 81 -1.21 -12.68 -5.34
CA ARG A 81 -1.87 -11.40 -5.01
C ARG A 81 -2.47 -11.45 -3.60
N SER A 82 -1.62 -11.80 -2.64
CA SER A 82 -2.02 -12.06 -1.26
C SER A 82 -1.21 -11.22 -0.29
N LEU A 83 -1.90 -10.60 0.67
CA LEU A 83 -1.29 -9.90 1.79
C LEU A 83 -1.32 -10.83 3.01
N SER A 84 -0.14 -11.25 3.45
CA SER A 84 0.03 -12.18 4.56
C SER A 84 0.43 -11.41 5.81
N LEU A 85 -0.27 -11.65 6.92
CA LEU A 85 -0.05 -11.02 8.22
C LEU A 85 0.37 -12.10 9.21
N ALA A 86 1.50 -11.89 9.88
CA ALA A 86 1.93 -12.76 10.95
C ALA A 86 0.96 -12.70 12.15
N LYS A 87 0.89 -13.79 12.92
CA LYS A 87 0.05 -13.87 14.12
C LYS A 87 0.33 -12.76 15.12
N ASN A 88 1.62 -12.39 15.24
CA ASN A 88 2.14 -11.32 16.10
C ASN A 88 2.57 -10.09 15.29
N ALA A 89 2.11 -9.95 14.04
CA ALA A 89 2.43 -8.81 13.21
C ALA A 89 2.28 -7.54 14.03
N GLY A 90 3.39 -6.81 14.19
CA GLY A 90 3.36 -5.54 14.88
C GLY A 90 2.36 -4.63 14.19
N ALA A 91 1.59 -3.90 15.00
CA ALA A 91 0.82 -2.77 14.51
C ALA A 91 1.73 -1.90 13.63
N GLY A 92 1.28 -1.54 12.42
CA GLY A 92 1.91 -0.48 11.64
C GLY A 92 2.67 -0.86 10.38
N SER A 93 2.37 -1.99 9.76
CA SER A 93 2.93 -2.40 8.45
C SER A 93 1.87 -2.72 7.39
N LEU A 94 0.58 -2.66 7.74
CA LEU A 94 -0.50 -3.01 6.81
C LEU A 94 -0.58 -2.03 5.63
N ALA A 95 -0.32 -0.73 5.86
CA ALA A 95 -0.30 0.26 4.80
C ALA A 95 0.81 -0.03 3.76
N HIS A 96 1.99 -0.45 4.23
CA HIS A 96 3.12 -0.82 3.40
C HIS A 96 2.75 -1.95 2.43
N GLU A 97 2.26 -3.07 2.96
CA GLU A 97 1.92 -4.23 2.14
C GLU A 97 0.70 -4.00 1.24
N TRP A 98 -0.26 -3.17 1.69
CA TRP A 98 -1.38 -2.78 0.84
C TRP A 98 -0.91 -1.93 -0.35
N PHE A 99 0.08 -1.04 -0.16
CA PHE A 99 0.66 -0.30 -1.27
C PHE A 99 1.38 -1.21 -2.25
N HIS A 100 2.18 -2.18 -1.78
CA HIS A 100 2.77 -3.19 -2.67
C HIS A 100 1.71 -3.90 -3.52
N ALA A 101 0.58 -4.26 -2.91
CA ALA A 101 -0.54 -4.84 -3.64
C ALA A 101 -1.14 -3.89 -4.69
N LEU A 102 -1.34 -2.62 -4.34
CA LEU A 102 -1.84 -1.59 -5.24
C LEU A 102 -0.86 -1.36 -6.40
N ASP A 103 0.41 -1.18 -6.12
CA ASP A 103 1.46 -0.87 -7.09
C ASP A 103 1.63 -2.01 -8.11
N HIS A 104 1.61 -3.26 -7.63
CA HIS A 104 1.56 -4.44 -8.49
C HIS A 104 0.26 -4.51 -9.32
N TYR A 105 -0.90 -4.24 -8.71
CA TYR A 105 -2.19 -4.23 -9.41
C TYR A 105 -2.22 -3.17 -10.54
N LEU A 106 -1.68 -1.99 -10.28
CA LEU A 106 -1.70 -0.87 -11.22
C LEU A 106 -0.78 -1.09 -12.41
N ALA A 107 0.24 -1.94 -12.33
CA ALA A 107 1.19 -2.16 -13.44
C ALA A 107 0.47 -2.55 -14.74
N ALA A 108 -0.47 -3.51 -14.66
CA ALA A 108 -1.27 -3.98 -15.78
C ALA A 108 -2.32 -2.97 -16.28
N HIS A 109 -2.60 -1.91 -15.51
CA HIS A 109 -3.60 -0.88 -15.85
C HIS A 109 -2.97 0.42 -16.33
N ALA A 110 -1.77 0.74 -15.83
CA ALA A 110 -1.07 1.98 -16.10
C ALA A 110 -0.13 1.88 -17.31
N PHE A 111 0.29 0.67 -17.68
CA PHE A 111 1.29 0.43 -18.73
C PHE A 111 0.82 -0.61 -19.74
N ARG A 112 1.23 -0.43 -21.00
CA ARG A 112 1.04 -1.40 -22.07
C ARG A 112 2.05 -2.52 -21.89
N SER A 113 1.59 -3.77 -21.94
CA SER A 113 2.44 -4.97 -21.88
C SER A 113 3.34 -5.07 -20.64
N ALA A 114 2.88 -4.59 -19.48
CA ALA A 114 3.60 -4.78 -18.23
C ALA A 114 3.75 -6.28 -17.89
N PRO A 115 4.95 -6.75 -17.48
CA PRO A 115 5.12 -8.12 -16.99
C PRO A 115 4.22 -8.40 -15.78
N THR A 116 3.80 -9.66 -15.62
CA THR A 116 2.80 -10.06 -14.61
C THR A 116 3.27 -9.96 -13.17
N ASP A 117 4.58 -9.82 -12.93
CA ASP A 117 5.23 -9.66 -11.63
C ASP A 117 5.79 -8.25 -11.42
N CYS A 118 5.51 -7.33 -12.34
CA CYS A 118 6.03 -5.97 -12.32
C CYS A 118 5.17 -5.04 -11.45
N PHE A 119 5.82 -4.10 -10.75
CA PHE A 119 5.17 -3.01 -10.03
C PHE A 119 5.07 -1.76 -10.90
N ALA A 120 4.02 -0.95 -10.76
CA ALA A 120 3.82 0.24 -11.57
C ALA A 120 4.92 1.29 -11.36
N SER A 121 5.42 1.44 -10.13
CA SER A 121 6.56 2.31 -9.82
C SER A 121 7.83 1.89 -10.56
N ALA A 122 8.12 0.58 -10.60
CA ALA A 122 9.25 0.03 -11.33
C ALA A 122 9.07 0.12 -12.85
N ALA A 123 7.86 -0.11 -13.36
CA ALA A 123 7.51 0.07 -14.77
C ALA A 123 7.68 1.54 -15.21
N TRP A 124 7.27 2.47 -14.35
CA TRP A 124 7.43 3.92 -14.58
C TRP A 124 8.91 4.31 -14.67
N LEU A 125 9.73 3.85 -13.73
CA LEU A 125 11.17 4.14 -13.73
C LEU A 125 11.89 3.53 -14.94
N LYS A 126 11.39 2.41 -15.47
CA LYS A 126 11.89 1.76 -16.69
C LYS A 126 11.32 2.36 -17.98
N GLU A 127 10.51 3.42 -17.87
CA GLU A 127 9.89 4.10 -19.00
C GLU A 127 9.07 3.17 -19.91
N LEU A 128 8.38 2.17 -19.32
CA LEU A 128 7.47 1.33 -20.10
C LEU A 128 6.36 2.19 -20.72
N PRO A 129 5.85 1.84 -21.92
CA PRO A 129 4.85 2.65 -22.61
C PRO A 129 3.56 2.79 -21.77
N PRO A 130 3.15 4.01 -21.39
CA PRO A 130 1.99 4.20 -20.54
C PRO A 130 0.66 4.03 -21.32
N VAL A 131 -0.39 3.71 -20.58
CA VAL A 131 -1.77 3.89 -21.03
C VAL A 131 -2.18 5.33 -20.72
N GLU A 132 -2.58 6.09 -21.74
CA GLU A 132 -3.03 7.47 -21.56
C GLU A 132 -4.35 7.48 -20.78
N HIS A 133 -4.32 8.02 -19.56
CA HIS A 133 -5.49 8.17 -18.73
C HIS A 133 -5.24 9.22 -17.63
N PRO A 134 -6.22 10.09 -17.29
CA PRO A 134 -6.02 11.11 -16.26
C PRO A 134 -5.60 10.57 -14.89
N LEU A 135 -6.08 9.38 -14.49
CA LEU A 135 -5.62 8.73 -13.26
C LEU A 135 -4.15 8.30 -13.36
N ASN A 136 -3.69 7.82 -14.52
CA ASN A 136 -2.31 7.42 -14.71
C ASN A 136 -1.39 8.64 -14.67
N SER A 137 -1.82 9.78 -15.22
CA SER A 137 -1.09 11.04 -15.08
C SER A 137 -0.89 11.46 -13.62
N LEU A 138 -1.91 11.29 -12.77
CA LEU A 138 -1.82 11.58 -11.33
C LEU A 138 -0.95 10.54 -10.58
N LEU A 139 -1.05 9.26 -10.96
CA LEU A 139 -0.19 8.20 -10.43
C LEU A 139 1.29 8.50 -10.73
N PHE A 140 1.60 8.88 -11.97
CA PHE A 140 2.96 9.21 -12.39
C PHE A 140 3.50 10.48 -11.71
N GLN A 141 2.63 11.43 -11.36
CA GLN A 141 3.01 12.55 -10.50
C GLN A 141 3.43 12.08 -9.10
N CYS A 142 2.73 11.08 -8.53
CA CYS A 142 3.16 10.48 -7.25
C CYS A 142 4.55 9.88 -7.38
N PHE A 143 4.79 9.04 -8.39
CA PHE A 143 6.10 8.43 -8.64
C PHE A 143 7.19 9.48 -8.85
N ARG A 144 6.91 10.54 -9.61
CA ARG A 144 7.85 11.65 -9.81
C ARG A 144 8.22 12.32 -8.49
N ARG A 145 7.26 12.64 -7.61
CA ARG A 145 7.53 13.29 -6.30
C ARG A 145 8.31 12.37 -5.34
N ILE A 146 8.18 11.06 -5.51
CA ILE A 146 8.89 10.05 -4.70
C ILE A 146 10.33 9.87 -5.21
N LEU A 147 10.51 9.74 -6.52
CA LEU A 147 11.76 9.24 -7.11
C LEU A 147 12.69 10.36 -7.61
N VAL A 148 12.14 11.51 -8.00
CA VAL A 148 12.88 12.60 -8.65
C VAL A 148 12.87 13.86 -7.78
N SER A 149 13.94 14.65 -7.85
CA SER A 149 14.03 15.98 -7.25
C SER A 149 12.98 16.94 -7.82
N GLU A 150 12.74 18.05 -7.13
CA GLU A 150 11.72 19.03 -7.50
C GLU A 150 12.00 19.69 -8.87
N ASP A 151 13.27 19.96 -9.18
CA ASP A 151 13.74 20.49 -10.46
C ASP A 151 13.75 19.44 -11.59
N GLY A 152 13.52 18.17 -11.27
CA GLY A 152 13.49 17.07 -12.23
C GLY A 152 14.86 16.59 -12.72
N GLN A 153 15.97 17.11 -12.18
CA GLN A 153 17.31 16.83 -12.71
C GLN A 153 18.01 15.66 -12.02
N GLU A 154 17.67 15.38 -10.77
CA GLU A 154 18.39 14.45 -9.91
C GLU A 154 17.45 13.45 -9.21
N PRO A 155 17.97 12.33 -8.68
CA PRO A 155 17.21 11.50 -7.76
C PRO A 155 16.78 12.30 -6.52
N SER A 156 15.58 12.02 -6.03
CA SER A 156 15.04 12.70 -4.85
C SER A 156 15.86 12.46 -3.58
N ALA A 157 15.67 13.29 -2.54
CA ALA A 157 16.34 13.09 -1.25
C ALA A 157 16.07 11.69 -0.65
N LEU A 158 14.82 11.21 -0.75
CA LEU A 158 14.43 9.85 -0.37
C LEU A 158 15.18 8.78 -1.18
N PHE A 159 15.30 8.96 -2.50
CA PHE A 159 16.04 8.03 -3.34
C PHE A 159 17.51 7.97 -2.92
N GLN A 160 18.15 9.13 -2.80
CA GLN A 160 19.57 9.22 -2.45
C GLN A 160 19.86 8.59 -1.07
N ALA A 161 19.00 8.82 -0.07
CA ALA A 161 19.11 8.18 1.24
C ALA A 161 18.96 6.66 1.17
N SER A 162 17.98 6.20 0.40
CA SER A 162 17.72 4.77 0.18
C SER A 162 18.90 4.07 -0.52
N ALA A 163 19.45 4.70 -1.56
CA ALA A 163 20.63 4.19 -2.27
C ALA A 163 21.89 4.18 -1.39
N ARG A 164 22.06 5.17 -0.49
CA ARG A 164 23.14 5.16 0.50
C ARG A 164 23.01 4.01 1.49
N MET A 165 21.80 3.72 1.96
CA MET A 165 21.56 2.59 2.87
C MET A 165 21.84 1.25 2.18
N ASP A 166 21.36 1.08 0.95
CA ASP A 166 21.63 -0.10 0.14
C ASP A 166 23.13 -0.35 -0.04
N ARG A 167 23.91 0.69 -0.36
CA ARG A 167 25.38 0.59 -0.43
C ARG A 167 26.00 0.20 0.92
N LYS A 168 25.51 0.77 2.03
CA LYS A 168 26.03 0.46 3.38
C LYS A 168 25.79 -1.00 3.76
N LEU A 169 24.67 -1.58 3.34
CA LEU A 169 24.27 -2.94 3.68
C LEU A 169 24.67 -3.98 2.63
N GLY A 170 25.22 -3.55 1.48
CA GLY A 170 25.53 -4.45 0.36
C GLY A 170 24.28 -5.09 -0.25
N ALA A 171 23.16 -4.37 -0.24
CA ALA A 171 21.86 -4.86 -0.70
C ALA A 171 21.26 -3.93 -1.76
N HIS A 172 20.25 -4.43 -2.48
CA HIS A 172 19.37 -3.60 -3.33
C HIS A 172 17.94 -3.84 -2.87
N TYR A 173 17.53 -3.11 -1.84
CA TYR A 173 16.23 -3.23 -1.20
C TYR A 173 15.58 -1.86 -1.03
N TYR A 174 16.21 -0.96 -0.26
CA TYR A 174 15.61 0.34 0.07
C TYR A 174 15.41 1.21 -1.17
N SER A 175 16.33 1.18 -2.13
CA SER A 175 16.24 2.00 -3.36
C SER A 175 15.38 1.39 -4.46
N ARG A 176 14.66 0.29 -4.19
CA ARG A 176 13.66 -0.21 -5.12
C ARG A 176 12.48 0.77 -5.22
N PRO A 177 11.97 1.07 -6.43
CA PRO A 177 10.83 1.98 -6.62
C PRO A 177 9.61 1.60 -5.79
N GLU A 178 9.28 0.31 -5.73
CA GLU A 178 8.14 -0.23 -4.99
C GLU A 178 8.31 -0.05 -3.47
N GLU A 179 9.53 -0.21 -2.94
CA GLU A 179 9.83 -0.01 -1.50
C GLU A 179 9.85 1.47 -1.10
N MET A 180 10.30 2.36 -2.00
CA MET A 180 10.17 3.81 -1.79
C MET A 180 8.72 4.25 -1.88
N GLY A 181 7.95 3.69 -2.81
CA GLY A 181 6.52 3.91 -2.94
C GLY A 181 5.76 3.52 -1.67
N ALA A 182 6.03 2.32 -1.14
CA ALA A 182 5.41 1.83 0.07
C ALA A 182 5.74 2.71 1.29
N ARG A 183 7.01 3.09 1.51
CA ARG A 183 7.41 4.00 2.60
C ARG A 183 6.83 5.42 2.44
N ALA A 184 6.70 5.90 1.22
CA ALA A 184 6.03 7.16 0.93
C ALA A 184 4.53 7.11 1.24
N PHE A 185 3.87 6.00 0.90
CA PHE A 185 2.46 5.77 1.22
C PHE A 185 2.21 5.63 2.72
N GLU A 186 3.10 4.94 3.45
CA GLU A 186 3.07 4.90 4.92
C GLU A 186 3.08 6.30 5.52
N ALA A 187 3.97 7.18 5.03
CA ALA A 187 4.02 8.57 5.49
C ALA A 187 2.72 9.34 5.21
N PHE A 188 2.09 9.11 4.04
CA PHE A 188 0.78 9.68 3.70
C PHE A 188 -0.34 9.19 4.63
N VAL A 189 -0.40 7.88 4.90
CA VAL A 189 -1.39 7.29 5.81
C VAL A 189 -1.19 7.80 7.24
N GLN A 190 0.06 7.92 7.71
CA GLN A 190 0.33 8.40 9.08
C GLN A 190 0.00 9.90 9.25
N ASP A 191 0.04 10.67 8.17
CA ASP A 191 -0.29 12.10 8.17
C ASP A 191 -1.78 12.38 8.00
N ALA A 192 -2.60 11.35 7.75
CA ALA A 192 -4.03 11.51 7.62
C ALA A 192 -4.69 11.88 8.95
N PRO A 193 -5.88 12.52 8.94
CA PRO A 193 -6.58 12.90 10.16
C PRO A 193 -6.98 11.72 11.07
N VAL A 194 -7.13 10.53 10.50
CA VAL A 194 -7.48 9.31 11.22
C VAL A 194 -6.20 8.63 11.73
N SER A 195 -6.09 8.50 13.05
CA SER A 195 -4.96 7.80 13.67
C SER A 195 -5.20 6.29 13.67
N SER A 196 -4.40 5.55 12.91
CA SER A 196 -4.50 4.08 12.83
C SER A 196 -3.14 3.41 13.07
N PRO A 197 -2.77 3.13 14.34
CA PRO A 197 -1.50 2.50 14.66
C PRO A 197 -1.32 1.11 14.03
N PHE A 198 -2.42 0.44 13.67
CA PHE A 198 -2.40 -0.85 12.99
C PHE A 198 -2.02 -0.72 11.51
N LEU A 199 -2.43 0.37 10.84
CA LEU A 199 -2.04 0.67 9.47
C LEU A 199 -0.57 1.05 9.37
N VAL A 200 -0.13 2.01 10.20
CA VAL A 200 1.22 2.56 10.13
C VAL A 200 1.67 3.14 11.47
N ARG A 201 2.98 3.06 11.75
CA ARG A 201 3.62 3.82 12.83
C ARG A 201 5.08 4.11 12.51
N GLY A 202 5.60 5.22 13.04
CA GLY A 202 7.05 5.43 13.11
C GLY A 202 7.72 6.10 11.90
N THR A 203 6.97 6.62 10.93
CA THR A 203 7.52 7.26 9.72
C THR A 203 8.22 8.61 9.96
N ARG A 204 8.27 9.09 11.21
CA ARG A 204 8.96 10.35 11.60
C ARG A 204 10.08 10.15 12.63
N GLN A 205 9.98 9.12 13.46
CA GLN A 205 10.80 8.97 14.66
C GLN A 205 11.59 7.65 14.73
N SER A 206 11.31 6.69 13.85
CA SER A 206 12.07 5.44 13.75
C SER A 206 13.52 5.68 13.33
N ASP A 207 14.40 4.71 13.57
CA ASP A 207 15.78 4.79 13.10
C ASP A 207 15.85 4.87 11.56
N GLU A 208 14.92 4.22 10.87
CA GLU A 208 14.76 4.35 9.42
C GLU A 208 14.39 5.79 9.03
N ALA A 209 13.42 6.41 9.71
CA ALA A 209 13.05 7.80 9.45
C ALA A 209 14.23 8.75 9.69
N ARG A 210 14.98 8.56 10.79
CA ARG A 210 16.19 9.34 11.09
C ARG A 210 17.29 9.12 10.04
N ALA A 211 17.37 7.93 9.45
CA ALA A 211 18.30 7.62 8.36
C ALA A 211 17.88 8.19 6.99
N GLY A 212 16.75 8.90 6.89
CA GLY A 212 16.25 9.44 5.63
C GLY A 212 15.43 8.45 4.80
N LEU A 213 15.04 7.32 5.38
CA LEU A 213 14.29 6.25 4.69
C LEU A 213 12.78 6.50 4.66
N TYR A 214 12.30 7.66 5.09
CA TYR A 214 10.95 8.13 4.85
C TYR A 214 11.02 9.53 4.27
N PRO A 215 10.04 9.96 3.45
CA PRO A 215 10.02 11.33 2.98
C PRO A 215 9.88 12.30 4.15
N GLN A 216 10.58 13.43 4.07
CA GLN A 216 10.64 14.45 5.12
C GLN A 216 10.43 15.85 4.55
N GLY A 217 10.09 16.80 5.43
CA GLY A 217 10.01 18.22 5.10
C GLY A 217 9.13 18.51 3.86
N PRO A 218 9.58 19.39 2.94
CA PRO A 218 8.84 19.73 1.73
C PRO A 218 8.54 18.53 0.82
N GLN A 219 9.44 17.55 0.73
CA GLN A 219 9.20 16.35 -0.09
C GLN A 219 8.00 15.55 0.43
N ARG A 220 7.89 15.36 1.77
CA ARG A 220 6.74 14.67 2.37
C ARG A 220 5.42 15.39 2.05
N GLN A 221 5.40 16.72 2.13
CA GLN A 221 4.21 17.52 1.85
C GLN A 221 3.76 17.39 0.39
N THR A 222 4.70 17.49 -0.57
CA THR A 222 4.39 17.38 -2.00
C THR A 222 3.97 15.96 -2.39
N ILE A 223 4.55 14.92 -1.78
CA ILE A 223 4.09 13.53 -1.92
C ILE A 223 2.67 13.37 -1.39
N ASN A 224 2.37 13.88 -0.19
CA ASN A 224 1.02 13.79 0.38
C ASN A 224 -0.02 14.50 -0.49
N GLN A 225 0.30 15.66 -1.05
CA GLN A 225 -0.55 16.37 -1.99
C GLN A 225 -0.81 15.56 -3.27
N ALA A 226 0.23 14.94 -3.83
CA ALA A 226 0.09 14.09 -5.01
C ALA A 226 -0.79 12.86 -4.73
N PHE A 227 -0.58 12.16 -3.62
CA PHE A 227 -1.43 11.04 -3.22
C PHE A 227 -2.87 11.47 -2.96
N HIS A 228 -3.09 12.61 -2.30
CA HIS A 228 -4.43 13.14 -2.08
C HIS A 228 -5.14 13.39 -3.43
N ALA A 229 -4.48 14.07 -4.38
CA ALA A 229 -5.04 14.31 -5.70
C ALA A 229 -5.38 13.00 -6.44
N TYR A 230 -4.48 12.01 -6.39
CA TYR A 230 -4.70 10.69 -6.98
C TYR A 230 -5.90 9.96 -6.36
N PHE A 231 -5.92 9.79 -5.04
CA PHE A 231 -6.96 9.02 -4.36
C PHE A 231 -8.31 9.71 -4.35
N THR A 232 -8.36 11.05 -4.27
CA THR A 232 -9.62 11.79 -4.44
C THR A 232 -10.21 11.56 -5.84
N ARG A 233 -9.39 11.57 -6.90
CA ARG A 233 -9.90 11.33 -8.26
C ARG A 233 -10.33 9.87 -8.44
N LEU A 234 -9.54 8.92 -7.93
CA LEU A 234 -9.82 7.49 -7.99
C LEU A 234 -11.10 7.12 -7.22
N GLY A 235 -11.20 7.54 -5.96
CA GLY A 235 -12.36 7.27 -5.11
C GLY A 235 -13.65 7.79 -5.72
N ASN A 236 -13.66 9.04 -6.20
CA ASN A 236 -14.80 9.62 -6.89
C ASN A 236 -15.19 8.87 -8.17
N ALA A 237 -14.21 8.36 -8.93
CA ALA A 237 -14.49 7.58 -10.13
C ALA A 237 -15.14 6.23 -9.79
N LEU A 238 -14.61 5.53 -8.80
CA LEU A 238 -15.12 4.22 -8.36
C LEU A 238 -16.50 4.32 -7.69
N LEU A 239 -16.77 5.39 -6.93
CA LEU A 239 -18.09 5.64 -6.32
C LEU A 239 -19.16 5.88 -7.38
N ARG A 240 -18.86 6.65 -8.44
CA ARG A 240 -19.78 6.84 -9.57
C ARG A 240 -20.07 5.55 -10.31
N GLU A 241 -19.04 4.74 -10.55
CA GLU A 241 -19.20 3.44 -11.21
C GLU A 241 -20.09 2.50 -10.38
N SER A 242 -19.86 2.45 -9.06
CA SER A 242 -20.64 1.60 -8.16
C SER A 242 -22.10 2.05 -8.04
N GLY A 243 -22.34 3.37 -8.04
CA GLY A 243 -23.70 3.94 -8.06
C GLY A 243 -24.47 3.63 -9.34
N ASN A 244 -23.79 3.63 -10.50
CA ASN A 244 -24.38 3.26 -11.77
C ASN A 244 -24.64 1.75 -11.91
N ALA A 245 -23.90 0.90 -11.19
CA ALA A 245 -24.11 -0.55 -11.19
C ALA A 245 -25.32 -1.00 -10.34
N THR A 246 -25.81 -0.11 -9.46
CA THR A 246 -26.97 -0.36 -8.58
C THR A 246 -28.27 0.33 -9.03
N ALA A 247 -28.20 1.13 -10.10
CA ALA A 247 -29.35 1.81 -10.72
C ALA A 247 -29.80 1.06 -11.97
#